data_AF-A0A1H1IQ37-F1
#
_entry.id   AF-A0A1H1IQ37-F1
#
_cell.length_a   1.000
_cell.length_b   1.000
_cell.length_c   1.000
_cell.angle_alpha   90.00
_cell.angle_beta   90.00
_cell.angle_gamma   90.00
#
_symmetry.space_group_name_H-M   'P 1'
#
loop_
_entity.id
_entity.type
_entity.pdbx_description
1 polymer ?
#
loop_
_entity_poly.entity_id
_entity_poly.type
_entity_poly.pdbx_seq_one_letter_code
_entity_poly.pdbx_strand_id
1 'polypeptide(L)'
;MTRRVTVSLDDDSATALETLLAETGEGQSEVVRRALTFYAANLEAASGKPSENLEQYYKMLSSGEHVLLDIDFLHAFLEHCYAGGDPDPEFVAAADRVSDYHAREYAERFDEVGEILEWLSFCGFLEVRCEGDGVYHVVFPSEPIRWFMTRFIERSTVDLPAEIEIDQGVSKVIVTERTDD
;
A
#
# COMPACT_ATOMS: atom_id res chain seq x y z
N MET A 1 -30.99 4.32 29.62
CA MET A 1 -31.32 5.72 29.96
C MET A 1 -30.91 6.60 28.80
N THR A 2 -31.81 7.40 28.24
CA THR A 2 -31.51 8.33 27.13
C THR A 2 -31.25 9.74 27.68
N ARG A 3 -30.18 10.38 27.21
CA ARG A 3 -29.86 11.79 27.52
C ARG A 3 -30.13 12.63 26.28
N ARG A 4 -30.80 13.78 26.44
CA ARG A 4 -31.04 14.73 25.34
C ARG A 4 -29.83 15.62 25.17
N VAL A 5 -29.38 15.76 23.93
CA VAL A 5 -28.35 16.70 23.50
C VAL A 5 -28.98 17.64 22.47
N THR A 6 -28.69 18.94 22.58
CA THR A 6 -29.07 19.96 21.60
C THR A 6 -27.78 20.64 21.17
N VAL A 7 -27.54 20.69 19.86
CA VAL A 7 -26.31 21.22 19.26
C VAL A 7 -26.68 22.13 18.10
N SER A 8 -25.93 23.23 17.97
CA SER A 8 -25.98 24.08 16.78
C SER A 8 -24.97 23.55 15.77
N LEU A 9 -25.38 23.43 14.51
CA LEU A 9 -24.52 23.01 13.41
C LEU A 9 -24.08 24.25 12.64
N ASP A 10 -22.82 24.27 12.19
CA ASP A 10 -22.39 25.15 11.12
C ASP A 10 -22.89 24.64 9.76
N ASP A 11 -22.71 25.43 8.71
CA ASP A 11 -23.22 25.12 7.37
C ASP A 11 -22.64 23.80 6.82
N ASP A 12 -21.35 23.53 7.10
CA ASP A 12 -20.67 22.30 6.68
C ASP A 12 -21.27 21.08 7.40
N SER A 13 -21.43 21.14 8.72
CA SER A 13 -22.00 20.06 9.52
C SER A 13 -23.49 19.84 9.21
N ALA A 14 -24.23 20.91 8.88
CA ALA A 14 -25.61 20.81 8.43
C ALA A 14 -25.71 20.09 7.08
N THR A 15 -24.87 20.48 6.12
CA THR A 15 -24.79 19.85 4.79
C THR A 15 -24.39 18.37 4.87
N ALA A 16 -23.41 18.05 5.73
CA ALA A 16 -23.00 16.68 5.97
C ALA A 16 -24.14 15.83 6.55
N LEU A 17 -24.88 16.38 7.52
CA LEU A 17 -26.03 15.69 8.10
C LEU A 17 -27.15 15.46 7.07
N GLU A 18 -27.46 16.45 6.23
CA GLU A 18 -28.44 16.31 5.16
C GLU A 18 -28.05 15.23 4.15
N THR A 19 -26.77 15.18 3.77
CA THR A 19 -26.22 14.16 2.86
C THR A 19 -26.38 12.77 3.46
N LEU A 20 -25.96 12.58 4.72
CA LEU A 20 -26.08 11.29 5.42
C LEU A 20 -27.55 10.84 5.54
N LEU A 21 -28.49 11.76 5.77
CA LEU A 21 -29.91 11.44 5.82
C LEU A 21 -30.44 11.00 4.45
N ALA A 22 -30.03 11.68 3.38
CA ALA A 22 -30.42 11.34 2.02
C ALA A 22 -29.88 9.96 1.59
N GLU A 23 -28.63 9.64 1.91
CA GLU A 23 -28.00 8.38 1.52
C GLU A 23 -28.48 7.18 2.34
N THR A 24 -28.71 7.35 3.64
CA THR A 24 -29.08 6.24 4.53
C THR A 24 -30.59 6.00 4.64
N GLY A 25 -31.40 7.03 4.37
CA GLY A 25 -32.86 6.99 4.60
C GLY A 25 -33.25 6.88 6.08
N GLU A 26 -32.30 7.05 7.01
CA GLU A 26 -32.53 6.94 8.45
C GLU A 26 -33.07 8.26 9.05
N GLY A 27 -33.62 8.19 10.26
CA GLY A 27 -34.03 9.39 10.99
C GLY A 27 -32.84 10.14 11.57
N GLN A 28 -32.91 11.47 11.64
CA GLN A 28 -31.85 12.36 12.16
C GLN A 28 -31.24 11.91 13.49
N SER A 29 -32.07 11.47 14.44
CA SER A 29 -31.58 11.01 15.74
C SER A 29 -30.77 9.71 15.67
N GLU A 30 -31.04 8.83 14.69
CA GLU A 30 -30.28 7.59 14.49
C GLU A 30 -28.93 7.89 13.83
N VAL A 31 -28.93 8.69 12.76
CA VAL A 31 -27.71 9.14 12.08
C VAL A 31 -26.76 9.81 13.07
N VAL A 32 -27.26 10.74 13.90
CA VAL A 32 -26.44 11.43 14.91
C VAL A 32 -25.89 10.46 15.96
N ARG A 33 -26.66 9.47 16.42
CA ARG A 33 -26.16 8.46 17.38
C ARG A 33 -25.08 7.57 16.76
N ARG A 34 -25.30 7.10 15.53
CA ARG A 34 -24.32 6.27 14.80
C ARG A 34 -23.05 7.06 14.52
N ALA A 35 -23.17 8.29 14.04
CA ALA A 35 -22.03 9.18 13.79
C ALA A 35 -21.21 9.44 15.07
N LEU A 36 -21.87 9.76 16.19
CA LEU A 36 -21.20 9.96 17.48
C LEU A 36 -20.49 8.70 17.98
N THR A 37 -21.15 7.54 17.87
CA THR A 37 -20.57 6.25 18.29
C THR A 37 -19.37 5.88 17.41
N PHE A 38 -19.50 6.09 16.10
CA PHE A 38 -18.43 5.88 15.12
C PHE A 38 -17.25 6.81 15.38
N TYR A 39 -17.49 8.11 15.56
CA TYR A 39 -16.44 9.08 15.84
C TYR A 39 -15.72 8.76 17.15
N ALA A 40 -16.45 8.36 18.20
CA ALA A 40 -15.84 7.94 19.46
C ALA A 40 -15.00 6.66 19.33
N ALA A 41 -15.47 5.67 18.57
CA ALA A 41 -14.74 4.42 18.33
C ALA A 41 -13.48 4.62 17.46
N ASN A 42 -13.48 5.65 16.60
CA ASN A 42 -12.40 5.96 15.68
C ASN A 42 -11.68 7.26 16.04
N LEU A 43 -11.76 7.70 17.30
CA LEU A 43 -11.25 9.00 17.73
C LEU A 43 -9.75 9.14 17.43
N GLU A 44 -8.95 8.08 17.64
CA GLU A 44 -7.52 8.09 17.32
C GLU A 44 -7.25 8.29 15.83
N ALA A 45 -8.03 7.65 14.95
CA ALA A 45 -7.93 7.81 13.50
C ALA A 45 -8.47 9.18 13.03
N ALA A 46 -9.42 9.76 13.75
CA ALA A 46 -10.00 11.07 13.43
C ALA A 46 -9.19 12.25 14.01
N SER A 47 -8.35 12.01 15.04
CA SER A 47 -7.57 13.04 15.75
C SER A 47 -6.07 12.95 15.48
N GLY A 48 -5.55 11.74 15.23
CA GLY A 48 -4.32 11.58 14.47
C GLY A 48 -4.63 12.00 13.05
N LYS A 49 -3.81 12.88 12.45
CA LYS A 49 -3.96 13.25 11.04
C LYS A 49 -4.26 11.97 10.26
N PRO A 50 -5.48 11.78 9.70
CA PRO A 50 -5.68 10.68 8.79
C PRO A 50 -4.76 11.03 7.63
N SER A 51 -3.58 10.39 7.60
CA SER A 51 -2.77 10.45 6.40
C SER A 51 -3.64 9.88 5.29
N GLU A 52 -3.54 10.43 4.09
CA GLU A 52 -4.21 9.91 2.89
C GLU A 52 -4.04 8.37 2.77
N ASN A 53 -2.95 7.86 3.36
CA ASN A 53 -2.64 6.45 3.57
C ASN A 53 -3.76 5.62 4.22
N LEU A 54 -4.53 6.13 5.20
CA LEU A 54 -5.53 5.31 5.90
C LEU A 54 -6.71 4.92 4.99
N GLU A 55 -7.17 5.86 4.16
CA GLU A 55 -8.22 5.59 3.18
C GLU A 55 -7.71 4.60 2.12
N GLN A 56 -6.47 4.75 1.67
CA GLN A 56 -5.84 3.83 0.73
C GLN A 56 -5.66 2.44 1.33
N TYR A 57 -5.25 2.32 2.60
CA TYR A 57 -5.15 1.03 3.30
C TYR A 57 -6.51 0.37 3.44
N TYR A 58 -7.56 1.13 3.76
CA TYR A 58 -8.92 0.60 3.79
C TYR A 58 -9.36 0.08 2.43
N LYS A 59 -9.17 0.85 1.35
CA LYS A 59 -9.50 0.42 -0.02
C LYS A 59 -8.77 -0.86 -0.39
N MET A 60 -7.46 -0.91 -0.17
CA MET A 60 -6.59 -2.05 -0.45
C MET A 60 -7.00 -3.32 0.32
N LEU A 61 -7.32 -3.19 1.60
CA LEU A 61 -7.78 -4.33 2.42
C LEU A 61 -9.22 -4.74 2.08
N SER A 62 -10.06 -3.80 1.62
CA SER A 62 -11.45 -4.07 1.25
C SER A 62 -11.61 -4.75 -0.12
N SER A 63 -10.66 -4.58 -1.05
CA SER A 63 -10.67 -5.28 -2.34
C SER A 63 -10.43 -6.79 -2.19
N GLY A 64 -9.74 -7.18 -1.09
CA GLY A 64 -9.37 -8.56 -0.81
C GLY A 64 -8.09 -9.03 -1.50
N GLU A 65 -7.39 -8.14 -2.20
CA GLU A 65 -6.11 -8.43 -2.88
C GLU A 65 -4.93 -8.45 -1.91
N HIS A 66 -5.06 -7.77 -0.76
CA HIS A 66 -4.00 -7.65 0.24
C HIS A 66 -4.44 -8.14 1.61
N VAL A 67 -3.47 -8.68 2.35
CA VAL A 67 -3.63 -9.09 3.75
C VAL A 67 -2.59 -8.40 4.62
N LEU A 68 -2.94 -8.08 5.87
CA LEU A 68 -1.97 -7.67 6.87
C LEU A 68 -1.22 -8.92 7.35
N LEU A 69 0.09 -8.96 7.06
CA LEU A 69 0.99 -10.04 7.46
C LEU A 69 2.07 -9.50 8.38
N ASP A 70 2.29 -10.16 9.50
CA ASP A 70 3.38 -9.82 10.41
C ASP A 70 4.75 -10.11 9.77
N ILE A 71 5.71 -9.23 10.03
CA ILE A 71 7.03 -9.31 9.40
C ILE A 71 7.79 -10.58 9.81
N ASP A 72 7.61 -11.09 11.02
CA ASP A 72 8.28 -12.30 11.49
C ASP A 72 7.69 -13.54 10.81
N PHE A 73 6.38 -13.55 10.54
CA PHE A 73 5.78 -14.61 9.72
C PHE A 73 6.27 -14.57 8.28
N LEU A 74 6.36 -13.39 7.67
CA LEU A 74 6.93 -13.24 6.33
C LEU A 74 8.38 -13.74 6.27
N HIS A 75 9.20 -13.37 7.26
CA HIS A 75 10.56 -13.89 7.39
C HIS A 75 10.58 -15.41 7.52
N ALA A 76 9.75 -16.00 8.39
CA ALA A 76 9.70 -17.45 8.55
C ALA A 76 9.32 -18.19 7.25
N PHE A 77 8.39 -17.66 6.47
CA PHE A 77 8.03 -18.25 5.17
C PHE A 77 9.18 -18.17 4.18
N LEU A 78 9.78 -16.98 4.05
CA LEU A 78 10.87 -16.78 3.10
C LEU A 78 12.11 -17.58 3.49
N GLU A 79 12.55 -17.55 4.75
CA GLU A 79 13.65 -18.38 5.25
C GLU A 79 13.44 -19.86 4.97
N HIS A 80 12.20 -20.35 5.09
CA HIS A 80 11.88 -21.72 4.71
C HIS A 80 12.06 -21.98 3.21
N CYS A 81 11.64 -21.04 2.34
CA CYS A 81 11.85 -21.13 0.90
C CYS A 81 13.33 -21.17 0.51
N TYR A 82 14.22 -20.51 1.27
CA TYR A 82 15.66 -20.50 1.02
C TYR A 82 16.43 -21.56 1.82
N ALA A 83 15.74 -22.44 2.55
CA ALA A 83 16.37 -23.46 3.39
C ALA A 83 17.07 -24.53 2.53
N GLY A 84 18.36 -24.31 2.25
CA GLY A 84 19.19 -25.22 1.44
C GLY A 84 19.92 -24.56 0.27
N GLY A 85 19.78 -23.24 0.08
CA GLY A 85 20.42 -22.50 -1.01
C GLY A 85 19.37 -21.74 -1.83
N ASP A 86 19.45 -21.88 -3.15
CA ASP A 86 18.48 -21.26 -4.06
C ASP A 86 17.06 -21.83 -3.82
N PRO A 87 16.01 -20.98 -3.92
CA PRO A 87 14.64 -21.41 -3.71
C PRO A 87 14.18 -22.42 -4.78
N ASP A 88 13.17 -23.21 -4.44
CA ASP A 88 12.55 -24.18 -5.35
C ASP A 88 12.18 -23.52 -6.70
N PRO A 89 12.65 -24.04 -7.85
CA PRO A 89 12.30 -23.50 -9.16
C PRO A 89 10.79 -23.39 -9.42
N GLU A 90 9.96 -24.28 -8.85
CA GLU A 90 8.50 -24.20 -8.99
C GLU A 90 7.93 -23.00 -8.23
N PHE A 91 8.48 -22.70 -7.05
CA PHE A 91 8.14 -21.50 -6.29
C PHE A 91 8.55 -20.23 -7.07
N VAL A 92 9.77 -20.20 -7.60
CA VAL A 92 10.26 -19.07 -8.39
C VAL A 92 9.37 -18.86 -9.62
N ALA A 93 9.03 -19.92 -10.35
CA ALA A 93 8.14 -19.83 -11.50
C ALA A 93 6.72 -19.36 -11.12
N ALA A 94 6.25 -19.69 -9.91
CA ALA A 94 4.97 -19.18 -9.41
C ALA A 94 5.02 -17.69 -9.10
N ALA A 95 6.08 -17.22 -8.44
CA ALA A 95 6.31 -15.81 -8.16
C ALA A 95 6.49 -14.99 -9.44
N ASP A 96 7.19 -15.52 -10.43
CA ASP A 96 7.38 -14.87 -11.73
C ASP A 96 6.05 -14.65 -12.46
N ARG A 97 5.13 -15.63 -12.43
CA ARG A 97 3.80 -15.46 -13.04
C ARG A 97 3.00 -14.33 -12.40
N VAL A 98 3.14 -14.12 -11.09
CA VAL A 98 2.50 -13.00 -10.39
C VAL A 98 3.16 -11.68 -10.81
N SER A 99 4.49 -11.65 -10.92
CA SER A 99 5.24 -10.48 -11.34
C SER A 99 4.89 -10.07 -12.79
N ASP A 100 4.80 -11.04 -13.69
CA ASP A 100 4.44 -10.84 -15.10
C ASP A 100 2.99 -10.35 -15.28
N TYR A 101 2.10 -10.73 -14.36
CA TYR A 101 0.75 -10.19 -14.34
C TYR A 101 0.76 -8.70 -13.96
N HIS A 102 1.51 -8.35 -12.90
CA HIS A 102 1.64 -6.97 -12.44
C HIS A 102 2.35 -6.07 -13.44
N ALA A 103 3.25 -6.59 -14.29
CA ALA A 103 3.88 -5.80 -15.33
C ALA A 103 2.86 -5.05 -16.21
N ARG A 104 1.81 -5.76 -16.63
CA ARG A 104 0.75 -5.18 -17.46
C ARG A 104 -0.13 -4.22 -16.69
N GLU A 105 -0.48 -4.58 -15.45
CA GLU A 105 -1.30 -3.73 -14.60
C GLU A 105 -0.59 -2.42 -14.26
N TYR A 106 0.71 -2.49 -13.97
CA TYR A 106 1.52 -1.33 -13.62
C TYR A 106 1.78 -0.44 -14.83
N ALA A 107 1.98 -0.99 -16.03
CA ALA A 107 2.09 -0.21 -17.25
C ALA A 107 0.81 0.58 -17.62
N GLU A 108 -0.37 0.13 -17.16
CA GLU A 108 -1.63 0.88 -17.32
C GLU A 108 -1.84 1.94 -16.22
N ARG A 109 -1.13 1.82 -15.10
CA ARG A 109 -1.37 2.57 -13.86
C ARG A 109 -0.31 3.61 -13.54
N PHE A 110 0.93 3.38 -13.94
CA PHE A 110 2.11 4.16 -13.57
C PHE A 110 2.91 4.52 -14.82
N ASP A 111 3.48 5.72 -14.82
CA ASP A 111 4.33 6.22 -15.90
C ASP A 111 5.82 6.05 -15.56
N GLU A 112 6.17 6.10 -14.27
CA GLU A 112 7.55 6.07 -13.78
C GLU A 112 7.80 4.94 -12.79
N VAL A 113 9.02 4.39 -12.79
CA VAL A 113 9.47 3.36 -11.83
C VAL A 113 9.37 3.86 -10.39
N GLY A 114 9.61 5.16 -10.17
CA GLY A 114 9.46 5.79 -8.87
C GLY A 114 8.08 5.59 -8.25
N GLU A 115 7.01 5.70 -9.04
CA GLU A 115 5.64 5.52 -8.56
C GLU A 115 5.37 4.08 -8.12
N ILE A 116 5.94 3.09 -8.83
CA ILE A 116 5.86 1.68 -8.44
C ILE A 116 6.63 1.44 -7.15
N LEU A 117 7.83 2.01 -6.99
CA LEU A 117 8.61 1.86 -5.76
C LEU A 117 7.91 2.49 -4.56
N GLU A 118 7.27 3.66 -4.74
CA GLU A 118 6.44 4.28 -3.72
C GLU A 118 5.23 3.42 -3.38
N TRP A 119 4.58 2.83 -4.38
CA TRP A 119 3.48 1.88 -4.17
C TRP A 119 3.91 0.64 -3.39
N LEU A 120 5.07 0.05 -3.71
CA LEU A 120 5.61 -1.09 -2.98
C LEU A 120 6.03 -0.73 -1.55
N SER A 121 6.50 0.51 -1.35
CA SER A 121 6.77 1.02 -0.01
C SER A 121 5.48 1.17 0.80
N PHE A 122 4.42 1.66 0.16
CA PHE A 122 3.10 1.74 0.76
C PHE A 122 2.54 0.36 1.15
N CYS A 123 2.74 -0.66 0.30
CA CYS A 123 2.39 -2.05 0.60
C CYS A 123 3.24 -2.69 1.72
N GLY A 124 4.30 -2.02 2.18
CA GLY A 124 5.13 -2.45 3.31
C GLY A 124 6.26 -3.42 2.98
N PHE A 125 6.62 -3.57 1.70
CA PHE A 125 7.70 -4.48 1.28
C PHE A 125 9.10 -3.87 1.44
N LEU A 126 9.19 -2.54 1.37
CA LEU A 126 10.45 -1.80 1.31
C LEU A 126 10.28 -0.36 1.81
N GLU A 127 11.40 0.31 2.06
CA GLU A 127 11.45 1.77 2.11
C GLU A 127 12.17 2.28 0.85
N VAL A 128 11.68 3.37 0.27
CA VAL A 128 12.31 4.02 -0.88
C VAL A 128 12.61 5.48 -0.59
N ARG A 129 13.74 5.95 -1.12
CA ARG A 129 14.08 7.36 -1.15
C ARG A 129 14.58 7.75 -2.54
N CYS A 130 13.93 8.74 -3.15
CA CYS A 130 14.41 9.36 -4.39
C CYS A 130 15.54 10.35 -4.09
N GLU A 131 16.66 10.26 -4.82
CA GLU A 131 17.75 11.25 -4.78
C GLU A 131 17.68 12.27 -5.94
N GLY A 132 16.69 12.13 -6.83
CA GLY A 132 16.55 12.90 -8.06
C GLY A 132 17.11 12.14 -9.27
N ASP A 133 16.81 12.64 -10.47
CA ASP A 133 17.35 12.13 -11.76
C ASP A 133 17.13 10.62 -11.98
N GLY A 134 15.98 10.07 -11.56
CA GLY A 134 15.65 8.66 -11.72
C GLY A 134 16.44 7.71 -10.79
N VAL A 135 17.12 8.23 -9.77
CA VAL A 135 17.91 7.42 -8.82
C VAL A 135 17.16 7.20 -7.51
N TYR A 136 16.97 5.93 -7.16
CA TYR A 136 16.22 5.50 -5.98
C TYR A 136 17.07 4.60 -5.08
N HIS A 137 17.12 4.93 -3.80
CA HIS A 137 17.69 4.06 -2.77
C HIS A 137 16.57 3.24 -2.13
N VAL A 138 16.64 1.94 -2.31
CA VAL A 138 15.65 0.98 -1.82
C VAL A 138 16.25 0.18 -0.66
N VAL A 139 15.55 0.14 0.47
CA VAL A 139 15.96 -0.58 1.67
C VAL A 139 14.93 -1.66 1.98
N PHE A 140 15.40 -2.89 2.22
CA PHE A 140 14.55 -4.03 2.52
C PHE A 140 14.69 -4.45 3.99
N PRO A 141 13.62 -5.00 4.60
CA PRO A 141 13.67 -5.45 6.01
C PRO A 141 14.64 -6.61 6.24
N SER A 142 14.86 -7.45 5.23
CA SER A 142 15.79 -8.60 5.30
C SER A 142 16.32 -9.00 3.94
N GLU A 143 17.40 -9.79 3.91
CA GLU A 143 17.98 -10.34 2.69
C GLU A 143 17.02 -11.24 1.88
N PRO A 144 16.26 -12.16 2.49
CA PRO A 144 15.24 -12.93 1.78
C PRO A 144 14.18 -12.07 1.08
N ILE A 145 13.75 -10.98 1.72
CA ILE A 145 12.81 -10.02 1.12
C ILE A 145 13.50 -9.25 -0.01
N ARG A 146 14.75 -8.78 0.18
CA ARG A 146 15.53 -8.11 -0.87
C ARG A 146 15.60 -8.97 -2.12
N TRP A 147 15.99 -10.24 -1.99
CA TRP A 147 16.09 -11.15 -3.14
C TRP A 147 14.76 -11.26 -3.88
N PHE A 148 13.69 -11.51 -3.12
CA PHE A 148 12.35 -11.72 -3.68
C PHE A 148 11.81 -10.47 -4.37
N MET A 149 11.89 -9.33 -3.69
CA MET A 149 11.32 -8.08 -4.18
C MET A 149 12.17 -7.45 -5.28
N THR A 150 13.50 -7.65 -5.29
CA THR A 150 14.32 -7.18 -6.42
C THR A 150 13.90 -7.87 -7.71
N ARG A 151 13.68 -9.19 -7.66
CA ARG A 151 13.17 -9.96 -8.80
C ARG A 151 11.76 -9.50 -9.22
N PHE A 152 10.89 -9.22 -8.26
CA PHE A 152 9.56 -8.68 -8.54
C PHE A 152 9.66 -7.32 -9.25
N ILE A 153 10.49 -6.41 -8.74
CA ILE A 153 10.71 -5.08 -9.34
C ILE A 153 11.19 -5.23 -10.78
N GLU A 154 12.26 -6.00 -11.03
CA GLU A 154 12.79 -6.24 -12.38
C GLU A 154 11.72 -6.71 -13.37
N ARG A 155 10.86 -7.63 -12.94
CA ARG A 155 9.84 -8.22 -13.82
C ARG A 155 8.59 -7.36 -13.94
N SER A 156 8.20 -6.63 -12.91
CA SER A 156 6.99 -5.82 -12.89
C SER A 156 7.16 -4.46 -13.57
N THR A 157 8.39 -4.07 -13.92
CA THR A 157 8.66 -2.83 -14.65
C THR A 157 8.99 -3.03 -16.13
N VAL A 158 8.97 -4.27 -16.65
CA VAL A 158 9.42 -4.57 -18.03
C VAL A 158 8.57 -3.92 -19.13
N ASP A 159 7.30 -3.63 -18.83
CA ASP A 159 6.37 -3.03 -19.77
C ASP A 159 6.31 -1.48 -19.64
N LEU A 160 7.12 -0.90 -18.73
CA LEU A 160 7.28 0.55 -18.64
C LEU A 160 8.15 1.09 -19.78
N PRO A 161 7.98 2.38 -20.15
CA PRO A 161 8.80 3.00 -21.19
C PRO A 161 10.26 3.23 -20.80
N ALA A 162 10.61 3.09 -19.51
CA ALA A 162 11.96 3.29 -19.01
C ALA A 162 12.68 1.96 -18.72
N GLU A 163 13.97 1.89 -19.02
CA GLU A 163 14.83 0.79 -18.60
C GLU A 163 15.34 1.04 -17.17
N ILE A 164 15.49 -0.04 -16.39
CA ILE A 164 16.05 0.05 -15.04
C ILE A 164 17.38 -0.69 -14.91
N GLU A 165 18.31 -0.08 -14.19
CA GLU A 165 19.53 -0.72 -13.70
C GLU A 165 19.46 -0.88 -12.19
N ILE A 166 19.84 -2.06 -11.71
CA ILE A 166 19.78 -2.41 -10.29
C ILE A 166 21.19 -2.76 -9.80
N ASP A 167 21.74 -1.94 -8.91
CA ASP A 167 22.99 -2.21 -8.21
C ASP A 167 22.72 -2.74 -6.79
N GLN A 168 23.17 -3.97 -6.52
CA GLN A 168 22.84 -4.69 -5.30
C GLN A 168 23.94 -4.57 -4.23
N GLY A 169 23.57 -3.99 -3.09
CA GLY A 169 24.32 -4.05 -1.84
C GLY A 169 23.83 -5.14 -0.88
N VAL A 170 24.33 -5.14 0.36
CA VAL A 170 24.00 -6.18 1.36
C VAL A 170 22.58 -6.06 1.92
N SER A 171 22.04 -4.86 2.11
CA SER A 171 20.65 -4.66 2.57
C SER A 171 19.90 -3.58 1.80
N LYS A 172 20.59 -3.00 0.82
CA LYS A 172 20.13 -1.87 0.03
C LYS A 172 20.38 -2.16 -1.43
N VAL A 173 19.54 -1.58 -2.25
CA VAL A 173 19.63 -1.64 -3.69
C VAL A 173 19.50 -0.22 -4.21
N ILE A 174 20.33 0.13 -5.19
CA ILE A 174 20.17 1.38 -5.94
C ILE A 174 19.48 1.01 -7.25
N VAL A 175 18.30 1.58 -7.47
CA VAL A 175 17.56 1.47 -8.74
C VAL A 175 17.77 2.76 -9.50
N THR A 176 18.24 2.64 -10.74
CA THR A 176 18.40 3.78 -11.65
C THR A 176 17.48 3.58 -12.83
N GLU A 177 16.56 4.51 -13.01
CA GLU A 177 15.67 4.60 -14.17
C GLU A 177 16.35 5.39 -15.29
N ARG A 178 16.30 4.86 -16.51
CA ARG A 178 16.78 5.52 -17.72
C ARG A 178 15.66 5.54 -18.75
N THR A 179 15.24 6.73 -19.11
CA THR A 179 14.35 6.94 -20.25
C THR A 179 15.20 6.94 -21.52
N ASP A 180 14.78 6.17 -22.53
CA ASP A 180 15.37 6.30 -23.86
C ASP A 180 15.02 7.69 -24.43
N ASP A 181 16.04 8.51 -24.70
CA ASP A 181 15.94 9.79 -25.44
C ASP A 181 15.57 9.58 -26.93
#